data_AF-A0A960XX43-F1
#
_entry.id   AF-A0A960XX43-F1
#
_cell.length_a   1.000
_cell.length_b   1.000
_cell.length_c   1.000
_cell.angle_alpha   90.00
_cell.angle_beta   90.00
_cell.angle_gamma   90.00
#
_symmetry.space_group_name_H-M   'P 1'
#
loop_
_entity.id
_entity.type
_entity.pdbx_description
1 polymer ?
#
loop_
_entity_poly.entity_id
_entity_poly.type
_entity_poly.pdbx_seq_one_letter_code
_entity_poly.pdbx_strand_id
1 'polypeptide(L)'
;IIGMGHVLRKQVQEEEERDPTGRHLVAKVVRSGVHQGGGVRTVLGILVGVNFLKDNESLEERHILKAVQNYIPGAQVVEGSVVCSGTRGGDTSTLYVEIEKISGLDFTVEELHQLSKALPHDLRDRVEHMMHPIFMPRNEEEVMRNMLTLSNQIKYLRDIPQVMISFDEQTDTQLSFCVTMVRVLRQHSAPIPELIASTRCPVDFTCEASRVVGHVRRKYAKEATIIHVRLRKHRFLRRDNRIDLNKARQVVVEELEKVIGEFRDYNGGMISKQNELLCAVRDLLGDDLKHNDFLLENFFYSLNPVVMRTILEAEHLASLFKLLLRTLEDGFFDGGGSVMRSCALETAACAIVTADQPALRTALDRELKKINLRPLELATTFVNVYDTPRLGYILRSGDPARQRQFFEALELGVARFTGCVPAHSL
;
A
#
# COMPACT_ATOMS: atom_id res chain seq x y z
N ILE A 1 -27.55 -23.82 6.56
CA ILE A 1 -26.51 -23.20 5.71
C ILE A 1 -27.08 -22.66 4.40
N ILE A 2 -27.69 -23.47 3.53
CA ILE A 2 -28.26 -23.03 2.24
C ILE A 2 -29.26 -21.86 2.39
N GLY A 3 -30.21 -21.95 3.33
CA GLY A 3 -31.15 -20.85 3.60
C GLY A 3 -30.50 -19.56 4.14
N MET A 4 -29.45 -19.68 4.94
CA MET A 4 -28.70 -18.51 5.44
C MET A 4 -27.87 -17.88 4.32
N GLY A 5 -27.30 -18.68 3.42
CA GLY A 5 -26.62 -18.19 2.22
C GLY A 5 -27.55 -17.39 1.31
N HIS A 6 -28.79 -17.84 1.12
CA HIS A 6 -29.79 -17.11 0.33
C HIS A 6 -30.17 -15.76 0.96
N VAL A 7 -30.38 -15.72 2.28
CA VAL A 7 -30.66 -14.47 3.01
C VAL A 7 -29.49 -13.51 2.89
N LEU A 8 -28.26 -14.00 3.05
CA LEU A 8 -27.08 -13.17 3.03
C LEU A 8 -26.79 -12.62 1.62
N ARG A 9 -27.03 -13.41 0.56
CA ARG A 9 -27.01 -12.92 -0.82
C ARG A 9 -28.03 -11.82 -1.06
N LYS A 10 -29.26 -11.98 -0.56
CA LYS A 10 -30.29 -10.95 -0.67
C LYS A 10 -29.89 -9.65 0.06
N GLN A 11 -29.26 -9.75 1.22
CA GLN A 11 -28.76 -8.57 1.94
C GLN A 11 -27.68 -7.82 1.14
N VAL A 12 -26.73 -8.54 0.54
CA VAL A 12 -25.70 -7.92 -0.31
C VAL A 12 -26.34 -7.25 -1.53
N GLN A 13 -27.33 -7.88 -2.17
CA GLN A 13 -28.08 -7.30 -3.29
C GLN A 13 -28.89 -6.06 -2.89
N GLU A 14 -29.55 -6.08 -1.74
CA GLU A 14 -30.30 -4.91 -1.22
C GLU A 14 -29.36 -3.73 -0.89
N GLU A 15 -28.12 -4.00 -0.45
CA GLU A 15 -27.10 -2.97 -0.24
C GLU A 15 -26.52 -2.43 -1.56
N GLU A 16 -26.29 -3.32 -2.54
CA GLU A 16 -25.86 -2.97 -3.90
C GLU A 16 -26.89 -2.12 -4.65
N GLU A 17 -28.19 -2.42 -4.52
CA GLU A 17 -29.26 -1.60 -5.10
C GLU A 17 -29.33 -0.19 -4.49
N ARG A 18 -28.89 -0.01 -3.24
CA ARG A 18 -28.86 1.28 -2.55
C ARG A 18 -27.63 2.11 -2.87
N ASP A 19 -26.48 1.47 -3.03
CA ASP A 19 -25.23 2.10 -3.45
C ASP A 19 -24.47 1.20 -4.43
N PRO A 20 -24.70 1.35 -5.75
CA PRO A 20 -24.04 0.53 -6.76
C PRO A 20 -22.53 0.76 -6.88
N THR A 21 -22.00 1.82 -6.26
CA THR A 21 -20.59 2.20 -6.38
C THR A 21 -19.73 1.71 -5.23
N GLY A 22 -20.36 1.26 -4.13
CA GLY A 22 -19.70 0.79 -2.92
C GLY A 22 -19.47 -0.71 -2.88
N ARG A 23 -18.39 -1.13 -2.19
CA ARG A 23 -18.17 -2.54 -1.84
C ARG A 23 -18.97 -2.89 -0.58
N HIS A 24 -19.91 -3.80 -0.75
CA HIS A 24 -20.77 -4.38 0.27
C HIS A 24 -20.27 -5.76 0.65
N LEU A 25 -19.84 -5.89 1.90
CA LEU A 25 -19.40 -7.17 2.47
C LEU A 25 -20.15 -7.39 3.78
N VAL A 26 -20.85 -8.53 3.82
CA VAL A 26 -21.59 -8.99 5.00
C VAL A 26 -20.95 -10.28 5.47
N ALA A 27 -20.45 -10.30 6.70
CA ALA A 27 -19.96 -11.51 7.34
C ALA A 27 -20.81 -11.85 8.57
N LYS A 28 -21.20 -13.12 8.70
CA LYS A 28 -21.90 -13.67 9.86
C LYS A 28 -21.09 -14.81 10.44
N VAL A 29 -20.91 -14.74 11.75
CA VAL A 29 -20.20 -15.72 12.54
C VAL A 29 -21.24 -16.53 13.31
N VAL A 30 -21.24 -17.85 13.14
CA VAL A 30 -22.17 -18.78 13.78
C VAL A 30 -21.43 -19.90 14.47
N ARG A 31 -21.88 -20.30 15.66
CA ARG A 31 -21.42 -21.54 16.28
C ARG A 31 -22.08 -22.72 15.57
N SER A 32 -21.29 -23.68 15.13
CA SER A 32 -21.74 -24.92 14.48
C SER A 32 -21.15 -26.12 15.21
N GLY A 33 -21.70 -27.31 14.96
CA GLY A 33 -21.22 -28.57 15.50
C GLY A 33 -20.89 -29.53 14.38
N VAL A 34 -19.66 -30.05 14.34
CA VAL A 34 -19.25 -31.07 13.37
C VAL A 34 -19.18 -32.41 14.07
N HIS A 35 -19.83 -33.41 13.47
CA HIS A 35 -19.75 -34.79 13.92
C HIS A 35 -18.56 -35.47 13.23
N GLN A 36 -17.47 -35.67 13.98
CA GLN A 36 -16.31 -36.42 13.50
C GLN A 36 -15.90 -37.45 14.57
N GLY A 37 -15.77 -38.72 14.16
CA GLY A 37 -15.22 -39.77 15.03
C GLY A 37 -16.00 -40.08 16.32
N GLY A 38 -17.34 -39.94 16.32
CA GLY A 38 -18.18 -40.33 17.46
C GLY A 38 -18.40 -39.25 18.54
N GLY A 39 -17.90 -38.03 18.33
CA GLY A 39 -18.19 -36.86 19.18
C GLY A 39 -18.68 -35.64 18.38
N VAL A 40 -19.34 -34.70 19.06
CA VAL A 40 -19.70 -33.39 18.51
C VAL A 40 -18.59 -32.42 18.89
N ARG A 41 -17.87 -31.88 17.90
CA ARG A 41 -16.92 -30.78 18.13
C ARG A 41 -17.57 -29.46 17.79
N THR A 42 -17.41 -28.47 18.65
CA THR A 42 -17.90 -27.11 18.39
C THR A 42 -16.92 -26.41 17.47
N VAL A 43 -17.41 -26.00 16.30
CA VAL A 43 -16.65 -25.26 15.30
C VAL A 43 -17.29 -23.90 15.08
N LEU A 44 -16.54 -23.00 14.45
CA LEU A 44 -17.02 -21.70 14.06
C LEU A 44 -17.35 -21.70 12.56
N GLY A 45 -18.64 -21.62 12.23
CA GLY A 45 -19.07 -21.38 10.85
C GLY A 45 -18.98 -19.89 10.55
N ILE A 46 -18.28 -19.53 9.47
CA ILE A 46 -18.20 -18.16 8.98
C ILE A 46 -18.85 -18.12 7.61
N LEU A 47 -19.89 -17.31 7.47
CA LEU A 47 -20.59 -17.06 6.22
C LEU A 47 -20.29 -15.64 5.77
N VAL A 48 -19.71 -15.50 4.59
CA VAL A 48 -19.35 -14.21 3.99
C VAL A 48 -20.07 -14.05 2.66
N GLY A 49 -20.63 -12.88 2.43
CA GLY A 49 -21.14 -12.46 1.12
C GLY A 49 -20.49 -11.15 0.75
N VAL A 50 -20.14 -11.03 -0.51
CA VAL A 50 -19.41 -9.87 -1.03
C VAL A 50 -19.89 -9.60 -2.46
N ASN A 51 -20.05 -8.33 -2.80
CA ASN A 51 -20.10 -7.90 -4.20
C ASN A 51 -18.68 -7.57 -4.70
N PHE A 52 -18.44 -7.84 -5.97
CA PHE A 52 -17.20 -7.52 -6.64
C PHE A 52 -17.41 -6.30 -7.52
N LEU A 53 -16.61 -5.25 -7.30
CA LEU A 53 -16.70 -4.02 -8.09
C LEU A 53 -15.99 -4.14 -9.44
N LYS A 54 -15.17 -5.18 -9.59
CA LYS A 54 -14.36 -5.45 -10.77
C LYS A 54 -14.34 -6.95 -11.02
N ASP A 55 -14.32 -7.34 -12.29
CA ASP A 55 -14.28 -8.75 -12.73
C ASP A 55 -13.10 -9.55 -12.18
N ASN A 56 -12.08 -8.86 -11.67
CA ASN A 56 -10.82 -9.41 -11.23
C ASN A 56 -10.69 -9.55 -9.71
N GLU A 57 -11.73 -9.24 -8.94
CA GLU A 57 -11.70 -9.41 -7.50
C GLU A 57 -11.97 -10.87 -7.09
N SER A 58 -11.29 -11.34 -6.04
CA SER A 58 -11.48 -12.70 -5.52
C SER A 58 -11.39 -12.75 -4.00
N LEU A 59 -12.27 -13.58 -3.43
CA LEU A 59 -12.29 -13.90 -2.00
C LEU A 59 -12.32 -15.42 -1.84
N GLU A 60 -11.25 -15.97 -1.27
CA GLU A 60 -11.07 -17.42 -1.09
C GLU A 60 -11.00 -17.78 0.40
N GLU A 61 -11.11 -19.08 0.72
CA GLU A 61 -10.99 -19.61 2.09
C GLU A 61 -9.73 -19.13 2.82
N ARG A 62 -8.62 -19.01 2.09
CA ARG A 62 -7.32 -18.55 2.61
C ARG A 62 -7.39 -17.12 3.13
N HIS A 63 -8.26 -16.28 2.56
CA HIS A 63 -8.44 -14.89 2.98
C HIS A 63 -9.21 -14.84 4.30
N ILE A 64 -10.23 -15.68 4.46
CA ILE A 64 -11.00 -15.80 5.71
C ILE A 64 -10.12 -16.37 6.83
N LEU A 65 -9.42 -17.47 6.58
CA LEU A 65 -8.57 -18.10 7.59
C LEU A 65 -7.54 -17.11 8.14
N LYS A 66 -6.85 -16.38 7.27
CA LYS A 66 -5.85 -15.39 7.70
C LYS A 66 -6.47 -14.24 8.49
N ALA A 67 -7.66 -13.77 8.11
CA ALA A 67 -8.35 -12.73 8.85
C ALA A 67 -8.69 -13.19 10.28
N VAL A 68 -9.15 -14.44 10.42
CA VAL A 68 -9.46 -15.05 11.71
C VAL A 68 -8.20 -15.30 12.54
N GLN A 69 -7.10 -15.70 11.90
CA GLN A 69 -5.81 -15.91 12.56
C GLN A 69 -5.20 -14.66 13.20
N ASN A 70 -5.61 -13.46 12.78
CA ASN A 70 -5.20 -12.22 13.47
C ASN A 70 -5.76 -12.14 14.90
N TYR A 71 -6.96 -12.66 15.12
CA TYR A 71 -7.64 -12.65 16.41
C TYR A 71 -7.40 -13.95 17.17
N ILE A 72 -7.30 -15.07 16.45
CA ILE A 72 -7.15 -16.41 17.00
C ILE A 72 -5.99 -17.10 16.27
N PRO A 73 -4.73 -16.89 16.69
CA PRO A 73 -3.54 -17.39 15.99
C PRO A 73 -3.51 -18.91 15.78
N GLY A 74 -4.22 -19.67 16.62
CA GLY A 74 -4.36 -21.12 16.51
C GLY A 74 -5.55 -21.61 15.68
N ALA A 75 -6.17 -20.76 14.84
CA ALA A 75 -7.30 -21.14 14.02
C ALA A 75 -6.88 -21.95 12.77
N GLN A 76 -7.65 -22.99 12.44
CA GLN A 76 -7.49 -23.85 11.28
C GLN A 76 -8.84 -24.11 10.60
N VAL A 77 -8.86 -24.24 9.27
CA VAL A 77 -10.05 -24.63 8.50
C VAL A 77 -10.30 -26.12 8.65
N VAL A 78 -11.55 -26.50 8.88
CA VAL A 78 -12.00 -27.90 8.87
C VAL A 78 -12.00 -28.40 7.43
N GLU A 79 -11.26 -29.47 7.13
CA GLU A 79 -11.14 -30.01 5.77
C GLU A 79 -12.51 -30.39 5.19
N GLY A 80 -12.77 -29.96 3.95
CA GLY A 80 -14.03 -30.24 3.25
C GLY A 80 -15.25 -29.42 3.71
N SER A 81 -15.07 -28.47 4.64
CA SER A 81 -16.16 -27.61 5.15
C SER A 81 -16.51 -26.42 4.25
N VAL A 82 -15.68 -26.16 3.24
CA VAL A 82 -15.79 -24.93 2.44
C VAL A 82 -16.86 -25.06 1.38
N VAL A 83 -17.80 -24.11 1.37
CA VAL A 83 -18.86 -24.03 0.38
C VAL A 83 -18.82 -22.66 -0.28
N CYS A 84 -18.52 -22.65 -1.58
CA CYS A 84 -18.55 -21.44 -2.40
C CYS A 84 -19.81 -21.47 -3.28
N SER A 85 -20.58 -20.39 -3.27
CA SER A 85 -21.70 -20.18 -4.19
C SER A 85 -21.55 -18.82 -4.88
N GLY A 86 -21.15 -18.87 -6.15
CA GLY A 86 -21.06 -17.72 -7.05
C GLY A 86 -21.04 -18.21 -8.49
N THR A 87 -21.71 -17.49 -9.38
CA THR A 87 -21.60 -17.73 -10.82
C THR A 87 -20.22 -17.26 -11.25
N ARG A 88 -19.47 -18.06 -12.03
CA ARG A 88 -18.24 -17.55 -12.67
C ARG A 88 -18.64 -16.35 -13.55
N GLY A 89 -18.26 -15.14 -13.15
CA GLY A 89 -18.64 -13.88 -13.80
C GLY A 89 -19.93 -13.22 -13.28
N GLY A 90 -20.39 -13.56 -12.07
CA GLY A 90 -21.47 -12.82 -11.39
C GLY A 90 -20.91 -11.80 -10.38
N ASP A 91 -21.62 -10.67 -10.21
CA ASP A 91 -21.20 -9.54 -9.38
C ASP A 91 -21.22 -9.84 -7.87
N THR A 92 -21.79 -10.97 -7.44
CA THR A 92 -21.87 -11.35 -6.01
C THR A 92 -21.43 -12.79 -5.77
N SER A 93 -20.67 -12.99 -4.68
CA SER A 93 -20.20 -14.30 -4.23
C SER A 93 -20.53 -14.53 -2.76
N THR A 94 -20.84 -15.79 -2.42
CA THR A 94 -21.08 -16.22 -1.04
C THR A 94 -20.14 -17.37 -0.70
N LEU A 95 -19.41 -17.24 0.40
CA LEU A 95 -18.41 -18.19 0.88
C LEU A 95 -18.77 -18.62 2.31
N TYR A 96 -18.76 -19.93 2.55
CA TYR A 96 -18.91 -20.51 3.88
C TYR A 96 -17.66 -21.33 4.20
N VAL A 97 -17.16 -21.20 5.42
CA VAL A 97 -16.01 -21.97 5.93
C VAL A 97 -16.21 -22.29 7.40
N GLU A 98 -15.80 -23.49 7.82
CA GLU A 98 -15.77 -23.87 9.23
C GLU A 98 -14.35 -23.82 9.77
N ILE A 99 -14.20 -23.25 10.96
CA ILE A 99 -12.92 -23.01 11.62
C ILE A 99 -12.91 -23.64 13.01
N GLU A 100 -11.83 -24.33 13.33
CA GLU A 100 -11.56 -24.88 14.66
C GLU A 100 -10.24 -24.33 15.22
N LYS A 101 -10.07 -24.44 16.54
CA LYS A 101 -8.78 -24.16 17.18
C LYS A 101 -7.92 -25.42 17.14
N ILE A 102 -6.64 -25.29 16.83
CA ILE A 102 -5.65 -26.39 16.90
C ILE A 102 -5.61 -27.00 18.31
N SER A 103 -5.90 -26.21 19.35
CA SER A 103 -5.99 -26.69 20.73
C SER A 103 -7.21 -27.57 21.02
N GLY A 104 -8.20 -27.62 20.12
CA GLY A 104 -9.47 -28.32 20.33
C GLY A 104 -10.39 -27.69 21.37
N LEU A 105 -10.05 -26.51 21.89
CA LEU A 105 -10.86 -25.77 22.87
C LEU A 105 -11.97 -24.97 22.20
N ASP A 106 -13.03 -24.70 22.96
CA ASP A 106 -14.14 -23.86 22.53
C ASP A 106 -13.73 -22.38 22.33
N PHE A 107 -14.54 -21.68 21.52
CA PHE A 107 -14.42 -20.23 21.31
C PHE A 107 -15.07 -19.46 22.47
N THR A 108 -14.31 -18.57 23.08
CA THR A 108 -14.77 -17.68 24.17
C THR A 108 -15.79 -16.67 23.65
N VAL A 109 -16.57 -16.10 24.55
CA VAL A 109 -17.61 -15.11 24.18
C VAL A 109 -16.96 -13.82 23.69
N GLU A 110 -15.83 -13.42 24.29
CA GLU A 110 -15.05 -12.25 23.93
C GLU A 110 -14.46 -12.38 22.53
N GLU A 111 -13.85 -13.53 22.19
CA GLU A 111 -13.33 -13.80 20.85
C GLU A 111 -14.44 -13.70 19.79
N LEU A 112 -15.61 -14.26 20.08
CA LEU A 112 -16.74 -14.23 19.14
C LEU A 112 -17.30 -12.82 18.96
N HIS A 113 -17.40 -12.06 20.05
CA HIS A 113 -17.84 -10.68 19.99
C HIS A 113 -16.87 -9.85 19.14
N GLN A 114 -15.56 -9.96 19.38
CA GLN A 114 -14.54 -9.27 18.61
C GLN A 114 -14.56 -9.68 17.13
N LEU A 115 -14.60 -10.98 16.85
CA LEU A 115 -14.62 -11.49 15.49
C LEU A 115 -15.87 -11.02 14.73
N SER A 116 -17.06 -11.09 15.35
CA SER A 116 -18.31 -10.67 14.72
C SER A 116 -18.34 -9.19 14.34
N LYS A 117 -17.63 -8.34 15.09
CA LYS A 117 -17.58 -6.90 14.88
C LYS A 117 -16.48 -6.49 13.91
N ALA A 118 -15.27 -7.05 14.05
CA ALA A 118 -14.11 -6.59 13.29
C ALA A 118 -13.90 -7.34 11.96
N LEU A 119 -14.30 -8.62 11.88
CA LEU A 119 -14.05 -9.46 10.71
C LEU A 119 -14.67 -8.93 9.40
N PRO A 120 -15.91 -8.39 9.35
CA PRO A 120 -16.45 -7.82 8.12
C PRO A 120 -15.55 -6.71 7.54
N HIS A 121 -14.96 -5.88 8.40
CA HIS A 121 -14.08 -4.79 7.98
C HIS A 121 -12.73 -5.32 7.50
N ASP A 122 -12.11 -6.23 8.25
CA ASP A 122 -10.84 -6.85 7.86
C ASP A 122 -10.92 -7.60 6.52
N LEU A 123 -12.05 -8.27 6.27
CA LEU A 123 -12.26 -9.01 5.03
C LEU A 123 -12.44 -8.08 3.83
N ARG A 124 -13.00 -6.87 4.02
CA ARG A 124 -13.18 -5.88 2.96
C ARG A 124 -11.83 -5.45 2.37
N ASP A 125 -10.82 -5.31 3.22
CA ASP A 125 -9.45 -4.94 2.85
C ASP A 125 -8.62 -6.10 2.29
N ARG A 126 -9.07 -7.35 2.50
CA ARG A 126 -8.40 -8.59 2.08
C ARG A 126 -8.93 -9.20 0.79
N VAL A 127 -9.91 -8.57 0.14
CA VAL A 127 -10.35 -8.95 -1.21
C VAL A 127 -9.17 -8.76 -2.17
N GLU A 128 -8.71 -9.87 -2.75
CA GLU A 128 -7.57 -9.85 -3.67
C GLU A 128 -8.03 -9.31 -5.02
N HIS A 129 -7.28 -8.37 -5.59
CA HIS A 129 -7.50 -7.90 -6.94
C HIS A 129 -6.50 -8.64 -7.85
N MET A 130 -7.00 -9.53 -8.70
CA MET A 130 -6.20 -10.17 -9.74
C MET A 130 -5.80 -9.10 -10.75
N MET A 131 -4.58 -8.57 -10.65
CA MET A 131 -4.11 -7.59 -11.63
C MET A 131 -4.03 -8.27 -13.00
N HIS A 132 -4.86 -7.84 -13.96
CA HIS A 132 -4.59 -8.17 -15.35
C HIS A 132 -3.25 -7.52 -15.72
N PRO A 133 -2.35 -8.23 -16.40
CA PRO A 133 -1.09 -7.63 -16.83
C PRO A 133 -1.41 -6.42 -17.71
N ILE A 134 -1.00 -5.23 -17.27
CA ILE A 134 -1.15 -4.00 -18.05
C ILE A 134 -0.19 -4.09 -19.22
N PHE A 135 -0.71 -4.24 -20.43
CA PHE A 135 0.08 -4.12 -21.66
C PHE A 135 0.28 -2.64 -21.97
N MET A 136 1.18 -1.98 -21.22
CA MET A 136 1.68 -0.67 -21.60
C MET A 136 3.11 -0.86 -22.12
N PRO A 137 3.40 -0.56 -23.40
CA PRO A 137 4.77 -0.60 -23.88
C PRO A 137 5.61 0.35 -23.02
N ARG A 138 6.77 -0.13 -22.58
CA ARG A 138 7.66 0.60 -21.68
C ARG A 138 7.95 2.00 -22.21
N ASN A 139 8.09 2.93 -21.26
CA ASN A 139 8.55 4.27 -21.58
C ASN A 139 10.04 4.23 -21.93
N GLU A 140 10.36 3.97 -23.21
CA GLU A 140 11.74 3.98 -23.71
C GLU A 140 12.45 5.32 -23.43
N GLU A 141 11.70 6.43 -23.40
CA GLU A 141 12.23 7.75 -23.05
C GLU A 141 12.76 7.79 -21.61
N GLU A 142 12.02 7.18 -20.67
CA GLU A 142 12.46 7.07 -19.29
C GLU A 142 13.72 6.21 -19.17
N VAL A 143 13.78 5.07 -19.87
CA VAL A 143 14.97 4.20 -19.89
C VAL A 143 16.18 4.96 -20.47
N MET A 144 16.00 5.71 -21.55
CA MET A 144 17.04 6.56 -22.13
C MET A 144 17.49 7.69 -21.19
N ARG A 145 16.55 8.39 -20.56
CA ARG A 145 16.81 9.43 -19.56
C ARG A 145 17.61 8.86 -18.38
N ASN A 146 17.25 7.67 -17.93
CA ASN A 146 17.90 6.94 -16.85
C ASN A 146 19.35 6.59 -17.21
N MET A 147 19.57 6.04 -18.41
CA MET A 147 20.93 5.75 -18.91
C MET A 147 21.80 7.01 -19.01
N LEU A 148 21.26 8.11 -19.54
CA LEU A 148 21.99 9.38 -19.64
C LEU A 148 22.32 9.96 -18.25
N THR A 149 21.37 9.88 -17.32
CA THR A 149 21.56 10.34 -15.94
C THR A 149 22.69 9.57 -15.26
N LEU A 150 22.70 8.24 -15.36
CA LEU A 150 23.75 7.39 -14.80
C LEU A 150 25.09 7.59 -15.53
N SER A 151 25.08 7.77 -16.85
CA SER A 151 26.28 8.07 -17.63
C SER A 151 26.96 9.36 -17.16
N ASN A 152 26.20 10.39 -16.81
CA ASN A 152 26.72 11.65 -16.30
C ASN A 152 27.38 11.54 -14.91
N GLN A 153 27.05 10.49 -14.14
CA GLN A 153 27.69 10.22 -12.84
C GLN A 153 29.09 9.62 -12.99
N ILE A 154 29.40 9.00 -14.14
CA ILE A 154 30.71 8.40 -14.43
C ILE A 154 31.61 9.43 -15.11
N LYS A 155 32.59 9.96 -14.38
CA LYS A 155 33.52 10.98 -14.85
C LYS A 155 34.95 10.44 -15.01
N TYR A 156 35.31 9.42 -14.23
CA TYR A 156 36.65 8.86 -14.17
C TYR A 156 36.68 7.36 -14.50
N LEU A 157 37.85 6.89 -14.91
CA LEU A 157 38.12 5.47 -15.22
C LEU A 157 37.97 4.53 -14.02
N ARG A 158 38.15 5.07 -12.81
CA ARG A 158 38.07 4.33 -11.54
C ARG A 158 36.67 4.36 -10.93
N ASP A 159 35.73 5.08 -11.53
CA ASP A 159 34.36 5.13 -11.01
C ASP A 159 33.74 3.73 -11.10
N ILE A 160 33.09 3.34 -10.01
CA ILE A 160 32.32 2.10 -9.92
C ILE A 160 31.05 2.18 -10.77
N PRO A 161 30.50 1.03 -11.21
CA PRO A 161 29.23 0.96 -11.94
C PRO A 161 28.13 1.74 -11.22
N GLN A 162 27.30 2.43 -12.01
CA GLN A 162 26.13 3.17 -11.52
C GLN A 162 24.88 2.39 -11.90
N VAL A 163 24.05 2.05 -10.92
CA VAL A 163 22.88 1.19 -11.12
C VAL A 163 21.65 1.91 -10.61
N MET A 164 20.55 1.77 -11.35
CA MET A 164 19.22 2.12 -10.88
C MET A 164 18.30 0.92 -11.01
N ILE A 165 17.61 0.60 -9.93
CA ILE A 165 16.70 -0.54 -9.84
C ILE A 165 15.28 -0.01 -9.70
N SER A 166 14.45 -0.26 -10.71
CA SER A 166 13.03 0.09 -10.70
C SER A 166 12.17 -1.17 -10.73
N PHE A 167 11.08 -1.16 -9.97
CA PHE A 167 10.03 -2.15 -10.15
C PHE A 167 9.35 -1.91 -11.50
N ASP A 168 9.11 -2.98 -12.25
CA ASP A 168 8.58 -2.89 -13.62
C ASP A 168 7.17 -3.49 -13.70
N GLU A 169 7.04 -4.77 -13.41
CA GLU A 169 5.76 -5.48 -13.50
C GLU A 169 5.62 -6.54 -12.41
N GLN A 170 4.38 -6.95 -12.16
CA GLN A 170 4.03 -8.10 -11.35
C GLN A 170 3.08 -8.99 -12.15
N THR A 171 3.36 -10.29 -12.13
CA THR A 171 2.45 -11.34 -12.58
C THR A 171 1.89 -12.10 -11.36
N ASP A 172 1.03 -13.09 -11.60
CA ASP A 172 0.47 -13.91 -10.53
C ASP A 172 1.53 -14.63 -9.70
N THR A 173 2.66 -14.97 -10.33
CA THR A 173 3.71 -15.80 -9.70
C THR A 173 5.05 -15.10 -9.55
N GLN A 174 5.28 -14.00 -10.27
CA GLN A 174 6.60 -13.35 -10.35
C GLN A 174 6.53 -11.83 -10.16
N LEU A 175 7.62 -11.27 -9.66
CA LEU A 175 7.90 -9.84 -9.60
C LEU A 175 9.06 -9.56 -10.55
N SER A 176 8.91 -8.59 -11.43
CA SER A 176 9.96 -8.19 -12.37
C SER A 176 10.51 -6.83 -11.99
N PHE A 177 11.83 -6.74 -11.96
CA PHE A 177 12.57 -5.49 -11.77
C PHE A 177 13.37 -5.19 -13.04
N CYS A 178 13.41 -3.91 -13.41
CA CYS A 178 14.28 -3.39 -14.44
C CYS A 178 15.50 -2.75 -13.78
N VAL A 179 16.68 -3.23 -14.14
CA VAL A 179 17.96 -2.75 -13.66
C VAL A 179 18.64 -2.06 -14.83
N THR A 180 18.74 -0.73 -14.75
CA THR A 180 19.54 0.06 -15.68
C THR A 180 20.91 0.29 -15.07
N MET A 181 21.95 -0.16 -15.73
CA MET A 181 23.32 -0.01 -15.28
C MET A 181 24.16 0.72 -16.30
N VAL A 182 25.10 1.53 -15.84
CA VAL A 182 26.16 2.12 -16.66
C VAL A 182 27.51 1.87 -16.02
N ARG A 183 28.51 1.48 -16.81
CA ARG A 183 29.90 1.28 -16.36
C ARG A 183 30.90 1.66 -17.44
N VAL A 184 32.17 1.81 -17.07
CA VAL A 184 33.27 1.98 -18.04
C VAL A 184 33.71 0.59 -18.53
N LEU A 185 33.63 0.35 -19.84
CA LEU A 185 34.12 -0.89 -20.44
C LEU A 185 35.65 -0.87 -20.46
N ARG A 186 36.28 -1.84 -19.78
CA ARG A 186 37.73 -2.01 -19.74
C ARG A 186 38.15 -3.09 -20.74
N GLN A 187 39.40 -3.03 -21.23
CA GLN A 187 39.92 -3.94 -22.26
C GLN A 187 39.90 -5.43 -21.85
N HIS A 188 39.79 -5.74 -20.54
CA HIS A 188 39.73 -7.10 -20.01
C HIS A 188 38.45 -7.39 -19.22
N SER A 189 37.45 -6.51 -19.24
CA SER A 189 36.18 -6.78 -18.57
C SER A 189 35.23 -7.47 -19.54
N ALA A 190 34.76 -8.67 -19.18
CA ALA A 190 33.71 -9.34 -19.91
C ALA A 190 32.43 -8.47 -19.93
N PRO A 191 31.68 -8.43 -21.05
CA PRO A 191 30.35 -7.86 -21.12
C PRO A 191 29.43 -8.42 -20.04
N ILE A 192 28.45 -7.63 -19.62
CA ILE A 192 27.50 -8.02 -18.57
C ILE A 192 26.70 -9.28 -18.89
N PRO A 193 26.21 -9.50 -20.14
CA PRO A 193 25.54 -10.75 -20.47
C PRO A 193 26.40 -12.00 -20.21
N GLU A 194 27.71 -11.92 -20.43
CA GLU A 194 28.64 -13.03 -20.17
C GLU A 194 28.88 -13.24 -18.67
N LEU A 195 28.93 -12.16 -17.88
CA LEU A 195 29.05 -12.24 -16.42
C LEU A 195 27.81 -12.89 -15.79
N ILE A 196 26.62 -12.54 -16.29
CA ILE A 196 25.37 -13.17 -15.84
C ILE A 196 25.34 -14.65 -16.21
N ALA A 197 25.71 -15.00 -17.44
CA ALA A 197 25.72 -16.40 -17.89
C ALA A 197 26.72 -17.27 -17.11
N SER A 198 27.83 -16.69 -16.65
CA SER A 198 28.86 -17.40 -15.88
C SER A 198 28.56 -17.51 -14.38
N THR A 199 27.62 -16.72 -13.86
CA THR A 199 27.27 -16.69 -12.43
C THR A 199 25.99 -17.49 -12.17
N ARG A 200 26.06 -18.54 -11.35
CA ARG A 200 24.85 -19.26 -10.90
C ARG A 200 24.06 -18.39 -9.93
N CYS A 201 22.95 -17.84 -10.39
CA CYS A 201 22.03 -17.06 -9.56
C CYS A 201 20.72 -17.84 -9.34
N PRO A 202 20.09 -17.75 -8.15
CA PRO A 202 18.75 -18.28 -7.90
C PRO A 202 17.65 -17.42 -8.54
N VAL A 203 18.03 -16.30 -9.17
CA VAL A 203 17.16 -15.32 -9.83
C VAL A 203 17.35 -15.40 -11.33
N ASP A 204 16.26 -15.21 -12.07
CA ASP A 204 16.30 -15.17 -13.54
C ASP A 204 16.69 -13.77 -14.00
N PHE A 205 17.90 -13.66 -14.56
CA PHE A 205 18.44 -12.44 -15.13
C PHE A 205 18.37 -12.52 -16.67
N THR A 206 17.67 -11.57 -17.29
CA THR A 206 17.61 -11.46 -18.75
C THR A 206 18.19 -10.12 -19.20
N CYS A 207 19.27 -10.15 -19.98
CA CYS A 207 19.80 -8.94 -20.62
C CYS A 207 18.98 -8.60 -21.85
N GLU A 208 18.38 -7.41 -21.87
CA GLU A 208 17.60 -6.96 -23.01
C GLU A 208 18.46 -6.23 -24.03
N ALA A 209 19.27 -5.27 -23.57
CA ALA A 209 20.10 -4.46 -24.44
C ALA A 209 21.38 -4.02 -23.74
N SER A 210 22.46 -3.95 -24.51
CA SER A 210 23.70 -3.26 -24.12
C SER A 210 24.06 -2.25 -25.20
N ARG A 211 24.30 -0.99 -24.82
CA ARG A 211 24.59 0.12 -25.74
C ARG A 211 25.72 0.99 -25.21
N VAL A 212 26.47 1.64 -26.10
CA VAL A 212 27.48 2.63 -25.72
C VAL A 212 26.82 4.01 -25.57
N VAL A 213 26.89 4.60 -24.38
CA VAL A 213 26.22 5.88 -24.04
C VAL A 213 27.17 7.05 -23.84
N GLY A 214 28.43 6.90 -24.28
CA GLY A 214 29.44 7.95 -24.25
C GLY A 214 30.85 7.42 -24.04
N HIS A 215 31.79 8.35 -23.84
CA HIS A 215 33.21 8.02 -23.62
C HIS A 215 33.79 8.81 -22.46
N VAL A 216 34.63 8.15 -21.65
CA VAL A 216 35.51 8.79 -20.68
C VAL A 216 36.82 9.14 -21.37
N ARG A 217 37.24 10.42 -21.27
CA ARG A 217 38.46 10.95 -21.88
C ARG A 217 38.60 10.63 -23.38
N ARG A 218 37.46 10.53 -24.10
CA ARG A 218 37.39 10.19 -25.53
C ARG A 218 38.01 8.84 -25.93
N LYS A 219 38.36 7.97 -24.97
CA LYS A 219 39.06 6.68 -25.23
C LYS A 219 38.29 5.47 -24.68
N TYR A 220 37.68 5.59 -23.52
CA TYR A 220 37.05 4.45 -22.84
C TYR A 220 35.54 4.54 -22.96
N ALA A 221 34.92 3.56 -23.62
CA ALA A 221 33.48 3.54 -23.83
C ALA A 221 32.73 3.33 -22.50
N LYS A 222 31.59 4.02 -22.35
CA LYS A 222 30.62 3.76 -21.29
C LYS A 222 29.57 2.80 -21.83
N GLU A 223 29.52 1.61 -21.25
CA GLU A 223 28.51 0.59 -21.54
C GLU A 223 27.30 0.84 -20.64
N ALA A 224 26.12 0.99 -21.23
CA ALA A 224 24.85 0.94 -20.54
C ALA A 224 24.15 -0.39 -20.84
N THR A 225 23.68 -1.08 -19.81
CA THR A 225 23.00 -2.37 -19.93
C THR A 225 21.67 -2.33 -19.21
N ILE A 226 20.64 -2.86 -19.86
CA ILE A 226 19.31 -3.06 -19.28
C ILE A 226 19.16 -4.54 -18.96
N ILE A 227 18.92 -4.83 -17.70
CA ILE A 227 18.79 -6.19 -17.18
C ILE A 227 17.42 -6.32 -16.52
N HIS A 228 16.72 -7.39 -16.85
CA HIS A 228 15.49 -7.77 -16.17
C HIS A 228 15.79 -8.81 -15.13
N VAL A 229 15.16 -8.66 -13.97
CA VAL A 229 15.34 -9.58 -12.84
C VAL A 229 13.98 -10.08 -12.42
N ARG A 230 13.73 -11.38 -12.56
CA ARG A 230 12.46 -12.00 -12.17
C ARG A 230 12.60 -12.80 -10.88
N LEU A 231 11.77 -12.45 -9.92
CA LEU A 231 11.73 -13.04 -8.59
C LEU A 231 10.40 -13.77 -8.36
N ARG A 232 10.42 -14.88 -7.61
CA ARG A 232 9.18 -15.58 -7.23
C ARG A 232 8.42 -14.79 -6.16
N LYS A 233 7.18 -14.39 -6.48
CA LYS A 233 6.32 -13.52 -5.65
C LYS A 233 6.10 -14.05 -4.23
N HIS A 234 5.87 -15.36 -4.07
CA HIS A 234 5.47 -15.96 -2.79
C HIS A 234 6.45 -15.73 -1.64
N ARG A 235 7.74 -15.51 -1.93
CA ARG A 235 8.78 -15.27 -0.91
C ARG A 235 8.68 -13.88 -0.26
N PHE A 236 7.92 -12.98 -0.88
CA PHE A 236 7.77 -11.59 -0.49
C PHE A 236 6.34 -11.25 -0.06
N LEU A 237 5.46 -12.25 0.01
CA LEU A 237 4.11 -12.08 0.54
C LEU A 237 4.16 -11.91 2.06
N ARG A 238 3.53 -10.85 2.55
CA ARG A 238 3.29 -10.58 3.96
C ARG A 238 2.04 -11.32 4.45
N ARG A 239 1.78 -11.28 5.77
CA ARG A 239 0.61 -11.95 6.40
C ARG A 239 -0.74 -11.39 5.90
N ASP A 240 -0.74 -10.16 5.41
CA ASP A 240 -1.88 -9.44 4.82
C ASP A 240 -2.04 -9.67 3.31
N ASN A 241 -1.29 -10.61 2.71
CA ASN A 241 -1.23 -10.89 1.26
C ASN A 241 -0.68 -9.75 0.39
N ARG A 242 -0.07 -8.71 0.98
CA ARG A 242 0.66 -7.68 0.23
C ARG A 242 2.08 -8.12 -0.05
N ILE A 243 2.69 -7.50 -1.06
CA ILE A 243 4.05 -7.81 -1.48
C ILE A 243 5.01 -6.79 -0.89
N ASP A 244 6.06 -7.27 -0.23
CA ASP A 244 7.17 -6.45 0.23
C ASP A 244 8.18 -6.20 -0.91
N LEU A 245 7.96 -5.12 -1.65
CA LEU A 245 8.83 -4.72 -2.76
C LEU A 245 10.23 -4.31 -2.30
N ASN A 246 10.38 -3.79 -1.06
CA ASN A 246 11.67 -3.40 -0.53
C ASN A 246 12.54 -4.63 -0.26
N LYS A 247 11.96 -5.65 0.38
CA LYS A 247 12.62 -6.94 0.58
C LYS A 247 12.96 -7.63 -0.74
N ALA A 248 12.05 -7.57 -1.72
CA ALA A 248 12.33 -8.08 -3.06
C ALA A 248 13.49 -7.34 -3.73
N ARG A 249 13.53 -6.01 -3.64
CA ARG A 249 14.61 -5.17 -4.14
C ARG A 249 15.96 -5.47 -3.47
N GLN A 250 15.98 -5.70 -2.15
CA GLN A 250 17.20 -6.09 -1.44
C GLN A 250 17.81 -7.38 -2.02
N VAL A 251 16.97 -8.39 -2.30
CA VAL A 251 17.43 -9.60 -2.98
C VAL A 251 17.98 -9.29 -4.38
N VAL A 252 17.37 -8.37 -5.13
CA VAL A 252 17.94 -7.92 -6.42
C VAL A 252 19.33 -7.30 -6.24
N VAL A 253 19.51 -6.45 -5.23
CA VAL A 253 20.80 -5.81 -4.93
C VAL A 253 21.86 -6.86 -4.57
N GLU A 254 21.54 -7.77 -3.64
CA GLU A 254 22.46 -8.83 -3.19
C GLU A 254 22.88 -9.75 -4.34
N GLU A 255 21.96 -10.10 -5.22
CA GLU A 255 22.23 -11.00 -6.34
C GLU A 255 22.97 -10.27 -7.47
N LEU A 256 22.67 -8.99 -7.69
CA LEU A 256 23.43 -8.18 -8.62
C LEU A 256 24.88 -7.97 -8.15
N GLU A 257 25.10 -7.70 -6.86
CA GLU A 257 26.44 -7.54 -6.28
C GLU A 257 27.31 -8.80 -6.47
N LYS A 258 26.72 -10.01 -6.42
CA LYS A 258 27.42 -11.26 -6.74
C LYS A 258 27.88 -11.34 -8.20
N VAL A 259 27.13 -10.76 -9.13
CA VAL A 259 27.40 -10.81 -10.57
C VAL A 259 28.41 -9.75 -10.99
N ILE A 260 28.23 -8.50 -10.55
CA ILE A 260 29.01 -7.34 -11.05
C ILE A 260 30.01 -6.80 -10.03
N GLY A 261 29.98 -7.26 -8.78
CA GLY A 261 30.75 -6.72 -7.68
C GLY A 261 30.17 -5.40 -7.14
N GLU A 262 31.02 -4.59 -6.52
CA GLU A 262 30.63 -3.31 -5.93
C GLU A 262 30.06 -2.34 -6.98
N PHE A 263 28.90 -1.76 -6.68
CA PHE A 263 28.26 -0.75 -7.52
C PHE A 263 27.59 0.34 -6.66
N ARG A 264 27.35 1.50 -7.26
CA ARG A 264 26.56 2.57 -6.64
C ARG A 264 25.10 2.44 -7.01
N ASP A 265 24.27 2.22 -5.99
CA ASP A 265 22.83 2.26 -6.11
C ASP A 265 22.31 3.72 -6.12
N TYR A 266 21.96 4.22 -7.29
CA TYR A 266 21.58 5.61 -7.52
C TYR A 266 20.28 5.99 -6.78
N ASN A 267 19.28 5.11 -6.77
CA ASN A 267 18.00 5.36 -6.10
C ASN A 267 17.89 4.70 -4.72
N GLY A 268 18.82 3.84 -4.33
CA GLY A 268 18.85 3.13 -3.05
C GLY A 268 18.94 4.05 -1.83
N GLY A 269 19.75 5.11 -1.89
CA GLY A 269 19.90 6.04 -0.77
C GLY A 269 18.60 6.79 -0.43
N MET A 270 17.81 7.14 -1.45
CA MET A 270 16.50 7.76 -1.24
C MET A 270 15.51 6.76 -0.62
N ILE A 271 15.48 5.53 -1.11
CA ILE A 271 14.59 4.47 -0.60
C ILE A 271 14.96 4.11 0.86
N SER A 272 16.25 4.01 1.19
CA SER A 272 16.71 3.79 2.57
C SER A 272 16.20 4.86 3.51
N LYS A 273 16.35 6.15 3.15
CA LYS A 273 15.86 7.27 3.95
C LYS A 273 14.34 7.26 4.13
N GLN A 274 13.58 6.85 3.10
CA GLN A 274 12.13 6.70 3.24
C GLN A 274 11.77 5.61 4.25
N ASN A 275 12.47 4.47 4.21
CA ASN A 275 12.26 3.38 5.15
C ASN A 275 12.69 3.76 6.57
N GLU A 276 13.82 4.46 6.74
CA GLU A 276 14.26 5.01 8.03
C GLU A 276 13.19 5.92 8.64
N LEU A 277 12.63 6.84 7.84
CA LEU A 277 11.55 7.73 8.30
C LEU A 277 10.29 6.94 8.67
N LEU A 278 9.88 5.97 7.85
CA LEU A 278 8.71 5.13 8.15
C LEU A 278 8.90 4.32 9.45
N CYS A 279 10.09 3.76 9.67
CA CYS A 279 10.43 3.07 10.92
C CYS A 279 10.40 4.03 12.11
N ALA A 280 10.98 5.23 12.00
CA ALA A 280 10.92 6.22 13.07
C ALA A 280 9.48 6.62 13.42
N VAL A 281 8.60 6.76 12.42
CA VAL A 281 7.17 7.01 12.64
C VAL A 281 6.51 5.83 13.35
N ARG A 282 6.86 4.58 12.97
CA ARG A 282 6.34 3.39 13.66
C ARG A 282 6.72 3.37 15.13
N ASP A 283 7.98 3.67 15.44
CA ASP A 283 8.49 3.69 16.81
C ASP A 283 7.78 4.76 17.67
N LEU A 284 7.46 5.93 17.09
CA LEU A 284 6.72 7.01 17.77
C LEU A 284 5.23 6.70 18.01
N LEU A 285 4.63 5.86 17.18
CA LEU A 285 3.22 5.48 17.30
C LEU A 285 3.02 4.28 18.24
N GLY A 286 4.01 3.38 18.34
CA GLY A 286 4.01 2.29 19.32
C GLY A 286 2.73 1.46 19.32
N ASP A 287 2.02 1.42 20.45
CA ASP A 287 0.80 0.63 20.64
C ASP A 287 -0.39 1.09 19.78
N ASP A 288 -0.42 2.34 19.30
CA ASP A 288 -1.48 2.88 18.43
C ASP A 288 -1.55 2.15 17.07
N LEU A 289 -0.51 1.37 16.73
CA LEU A 289 -0.37 0.66 15.45
C LEU A 289 -0.93 -0.77 15.42
N LYS A 290 -1.32 -1.35 16.55
CA LYS A 290 -1.66 -2.80 16.66
C LYS A 290 -2.65 -3.29 15.59
N HIS A 291 -3.53 -2.41 15.09
CA HIS A 291 -4.48 -2.72 14.02
C HIS A 291 -4.38 -1.79 12.79
N ASN A 292 -3.50 -0.77 12.82
CA ASN A 292 -3.45 0.30 11.82
C ASN A 292 -2.13 0.40 11.03
N ASP A 293 -1.20 -0.56 11.18
CA ASP A 293 0.08 -0.53 10.45
C ASP A 293 -0.09 -0.46 8.92
N PHE A 294 -1.12 -1.13 8.42
CA PHE A 294 -1.49 -1.08 7.02
C PHE A 294 -1.93 0.33 6.57
N LEU A 295 -2.81 0.95 7.36
CA LEU A 295 -3.28 2.30 7.10
C LEU A 295 -2.11 3.31 7.14
N LEU A 296 -1.14 3.10 8.03
CA LEU A 296 0.07 3.91 8.12
C LEU A 296 0.89 3.84 6.83
N GLU A 297 1.15 2.65 6.30
CA GLU A 297 1.91 2.51 5.05
C GLU A 297 1.20 3.20 3.88
N ASN A 298 -0.10 2.99 3.73
CA ASN A 298 -0.88 3.68 2.69
C ASN A 298 -0.83 5.20 2.86
N PHE A 299 -0.98 5.68 4.08
CA PHE A 299 -0.87 7.10 4.41
C PHE A 299 0.51 7.65 4.02
N PHE A 300 1.58 6.97 4.41
CA PHE A 300 2.95 7.37 4.11
C PHE A 300 3.23 7.38 2.60
N TYR A 301 2.83 6.34 1.86
CA TYR A 301 3.01 6.28 0.42
C TYR A 301 2.00 7.13 -0.37
N SER A 302 1.01 7.75 0.29
CA SER A 302 0.14 8.77 -0.31
C SER A 302 0.73 10.19 -0.24
N LEU A 303 1.83 10.39 0.50
CA LEU A 303 2.48 11.69 0.65
C LEU A 303 2.91 12.25 -0.70
N ASN A 304 2.54 13.51 -0.94
CA ASN A 304 2.85 14.29 -2.11
C ASN A 304 3.37 15.69 -1.70
N PRO A 305 4.45 16.20 -2.31
CA PRO A 305 5.35 15.52 -3.27
C PRO A 305 6.11 14.35 -2.64
N VAL A 306 6.51 13.36 -3.45
CA VAL A 306 7.21 12.13 -2.99
C VAL A 306 8.46 12.43 -2.17
N VAL A 307 9.14 13.54 -2.47
CA VAL A 307 10.32 14.00 -1.72
C VAL A 307 10.02 14.30 -0.24
N MET A 308 8.77 14.54 0.13
CA MET A 308 8.37 14.74 1.53
C MET A 308 8.60 13.50 2.39
N ARG A 309 8.62 12.31 1.78
CA ARG A 309 8.90 11.03 2.46
C ARG A 309 10.35 10.91 2.95
N THR A 310 11.21 11.88 2.65
CA THR A 310 12.60 11.92 3.13
C THR A 310 12.96 13.20 3.86
N ILE A 311 12.10 14.22 3.80
CA ILE A 311 12.38 15.57 4.35
C ILE A 311 11.53 15.88 5.59
N LEU A 312 10.33 15.28 5.71
CA LEU A 312 9.48 15.50 6.86
C LEU A 312 10.07 14.89 8.13
N GLU A 313 9.79 15.54 9.26
CA GLU A 313 10.14 15.03 10.59
C GLU A 313 9.15 13.93 10.99
N ALA A 314 9.64 12.89 11.65
CA ALA A 314 8.82 11.74 12.06
C ALA A 314 7.68 12.18 13.00
N GLU A 315 7.92 13.19 13.84
CA GLU A 315 6.96 13.76 14.79
C GLU A 315 5.76 14.42 14.09
N HIS A 316 5.98 15.11 12.96
CA HIS A 316 4.91 15.72 12.18
C HIS A 316 4.02 14.67 11.53
N LEU A 317 4.64 13.61 10.98
CA LEU A 317 3.93 12.49 10.39
C LEU A 317 3.14 11.70 11.41
N ALA A 318 3.74 11.41 12.58
CA ALA A 318 3.08 10.73 13.68
C ALA A 318 1.89 11.56 14.20
N SER A 319 2.05 12.88 14.32
CA SER A 319 0.98 13.78 14.74
C SER A 319 -0.18 13.83 13.75
N LEU A 320 0.11 13.95 12.44
CA LEU A 320 -0.93 13.92 11.41
C LEU A 320 -1.63 12.56 11.36
N PHE A 321 -0.89 11.45 11.52
CA PHE A 321 -1.48 10.12 11.55
C PHE A 321 -2.37 9.91 12.78
N LYS A 322 -1.98 10.41 13.96
CA LYS A 322 -2.84 10.41 15.15
C LYS A 322 -4.13 11.22 14.93
N LEU A 323 -4.06 12.35 14.22
CA LEU A 323 -5.27 13.09 13.84
C LEU A 323 -6.17 12.26 12.93
N LEU A 324 -5.60 11.49 11.99
CA LEU A 324 -6.33 10.58 11.12
C LEU A 324 -7.03 9.46 11.92
N LEU A 325 -6.36 8.87 12.89
CA LEU A 325 -6.98 7.84 13.75
C LEU A 325 -8.14 8.40 14.57
N ARG A 326 -7.99 9.61 15.13
CA ARG A 326 -9.09 10.29 15.86
C ARG A 326 -10.29 10.58 14.97
N THR A 327 -10.08 11.02 13.72
CA THR A 327 -11.21 11.23 12.79
C THR A 327 -11.89 9.92 12.39
N LEU A 328 -11.18 8.79 12.43
CA LEU A 328 -11.79 7.48 12.25
C LEU A 328 -12.65 7.10 13.46
N GLU A 329 -12.10 7.20 14.68
CA GLU A 329 -12.82 6.89 15.93
C GLU A 329 -14.12 7.70 16.08
N ASP A 330 -14.07 9.01 15.78
CA ASP A 330 -15.24 9.90 15.91
C ASP A 330 -16.24 9.72 14.76
N GLY A 331 -15.76 9.47 13.53
CA GLY A 331 -16.60 9.24 12.35
C GLY A 331 -17.40 7.93 12.40
N PHE A 332 -17.09 7.02 13.34
CA PHE A 332 -17.93 5.84 13.60
C PHE A 332 -19.27 6.20 14.26
N PHE A 333 -19.41 7.36 14.90
CA PHE A 333 -20.59 7.72 15.69
C PHE A 333 -21.45 8.83 15.09
N ASP A 334 -20.88 9.72 14.27
CA ASP A 334 -21.61 10.85 13.68
C ASP A 334 -21.76 10.71 12.16
N GLY A 335 -23.00 10.60 11.70
CA GLY A 335 -23.33 10.49 10.28
C GLY A 335 -22.94 11.74 9.48
N GLY A 336 -22.10 11.53 8.45
CA GLY A 336 -22.14 12.27 7.18
C GLY A 336 -21.88 13.78 7.21
N GLY A 337 -20.88 14.24 7.97
CA GLY A 337 -20.40 15.62 7.93
C GLY A 337 -18.93 15.73 7.54
N SER A 338 -18.58 16.76 6.76
CA SER A 338 -17.17 17.12 6.51
C SER A 338 -16.53 17.66 7.79
N VAL A 339 -15.81 16.81 8.51
CA VAL A 339 -15.09 17.16 9.74
C VAL A 339 -13.66 17.55 9.42
N MET A 340 -13.23 18.71 9.91
CA MET A 340 -11.83 19.12 9.92
C MET A 340 -11.26 18.99 11.34
N ARG A 341 -10.08 18.38 11.46
CA ARG A 341 -9.28 18.40 12.68
C ARG A 341 -7.90 18.94 12.38
N SER A 342 -7.39 19.77 13.28
CA SER A 342 -6.09 20.42 13.14
C SER A 342 -5.28 20.31 14.43
N CYS A 343 -3.95 20.34 14.30
CA CYS A 343 -3.05 20.58 15.41
C CYS A 343 -1.89 21.49 14.98
N ALA A 344 -1.49 22.39 15.86
CA ALA A 344 -0.29 23.19 15.71
C ALA A 344 0.87 22.53 16.47
N LEU A 345 2.03 22.47 15.83
CA LEU A 345 3.30 22.01 16.38
C LEU A 345 4.30 23.18 16.34
N GLU A 346 5.41 23.07 17.04
CA GLU A 346 6.42 24.14 17.10
C GLU A 346 6.98 24.50 15.72
N THR A 347 7.18 23.50 14.85
CA THR A 347 7.79 23.67 13.52
C THR A 347 6.85 23.34 12.37
N ALA A 348 5.59 22.97 12.65
CA ALA A 348 4.62 22.59 11.63
C ALA A 348 3.16 22.82 12.05
N ALA A 349 2.27 22.86 11.07
CA ALA A 349 0.82 22.82 11.26
C ALA A 349 0.24 21.63 10.49
N CYS A 350 -0.54 20.80 11.17
CA CYS A 350 -1.13 19.58 10.62
C CYS A 350 -2.65 19.69 10.59
N ALA A 351 -3.28 19.21 9.52
CA ALA A 351 -4.74 19.13 9.42
C ALA A 351 -5.20 17.91 8.63
N ILE A 352 -6.29 17.29 9.09
CA ILE A 352 -7.06 16.26 8.36
C ILE A 352 -8.44 16.81 8.08
N VAL A 353 -8.88 16.72 6.83
CA VAL A 353 -10.22 17.05 6.37
C VAL A 353 -10.87 15.78 5.82
N THR A 354 -12.00 15.38 6.39
CA THR A 354 -12.85 14.34 5.83
C THR A 354 -13.70 14.95 4.72
N ALA A 355 -13.61 14.38 3.52
CA ALA A 355 -14.34 14.85 2.36
C ALA A 355 -15.34 13.78 1.94
N ASP A 356 -16.62 14.12 1.83
CA ASP A 356 -17.63 13.19 1.28
C ASP A 356 -17.69 13.30 -0.26
N GLN A 357 -17.05 14.34 -0.83
CA GLN A 357 -17.07 14.64 -2.25
C GLN A 357 -15.70 15.05 -2.79
N PRO A 358 -15.28 14.56 -3.97
CA PRO A 358 -14.00 14.92 -4.60
C PRO A 358 -13.83 16.43 -4.87
N ALA A 359 -14.94 17.16 -5.01
CA ALA A 359 -14.94 18.59 -5.29
C ALA A 359 -14.36 19.45 -4.15
N LEU A 360 -14.39 18.97 -2.90
CA LEU A 360 -13.83 19.67 -1.75
C LEU A 360 -12.31 19.85 -1.88
N ARG A 361 -11.60 18.86 -2.44
CA ARG A 361 -10.16 18.97 -2.69
C ARG A 361 -9.81 20.15 -3.58
N THR A 362 -10.55 20.34 -4.67
CA THR A 362 -10.35 21.45 -5.60
C THR A 362 -10.63 22.81 -4.95
N ALA A 363 -11.61 22.88 -4.03
CA ALA A 363 -11.89 24.08 -3.26
C ALA A 363 -10.75 24.43 -2.30
N LEU A 364 -10.24 23.44 -1.55
CA LEU A 364 -9.10 23.61 -0.65
C LEU A 364 -7.82 24.02 -1.39
N ASP A 365 -7.53 23.37 -2.53
CA ASP A 365 -6.37 23.71 -3.36
C ASP A 365 -6.44 25.16 -3.87
N ARG A 366 -7.64 25.70 -4.11
CA ARG A 366 -7.84 27.09 -4.53
C ARG A 366 -7.55 28.08 -3.41
N GLU A 367 -8.00 27.78 -2.19
CA GLU A 367 -7.75 28.64 -1.02
C GLU A 367 -6.27 28.59 -0.60
N LEU A 368 -5.65 27.40 -0.57
CA LEU A 368 -4.23 27.23 -0.24
C LEU A 368 -3.30 27.95 -1.23
N LYS A 369 -3.67 28.03 -2.51
CA LYS A 369 -2.91 28.81 -3.52
C LYS A 369 -2.83 30.30 -3.20
N LYS A 370 -3.79 30.87 -2.44
CA LYS A 370 -3.79 32.30 -2.07
C LYS A 370 -2.73 32.64 -1.02
N ILE A 371 -2.28 31.65 -0.26
CA ILE A 371 -1.28 31.81 0.82
C ILE A 371 0.15 31.90 0.26
N ASN A 372 0.33 31.70 -1.05
CA ASN A 372 1.62 31.82 -1.76
C ASN A 372 2.75 31.02 -1.07
N LEU A 373 2.49 29.73 -0.86
CA LEU A 373 3.41 28.80 -0.19
C LEU A 373 4.68 28.58 -1.03
N ARG A 374 5.84 28.52 -0.39
CA ARG A 374 7.11 28.19 -1.09
C ARG A 374 7.11 26.71 -1.50
N PRO A 375 7.90 26.34 -2.54
CA PRO A 375 8.09 24.94 -2.89
C PRO A 375 8.54 24.13 -1.68
N LEU A 376 7.90 22.97 -1.47
CA LEU A 376 8.19 22.06 -0.37
C LEU A 376 7.87 22.57 1.05
N GLU A 377 7.03 23.61 1.18
CA GLU A 377 6.44 23.97 2.47
C GLU A 377 5.22 23.13 2.82
N LEU A 378 4.47 22.65 1.83
CA LEU A 378 3.25 21.89 2.05
C LEU A 378 3.41 20.44 1.58
N ALA A 379 3.18 19.50 2.49
CA ALA A 379 2.94 18.10 2.14
C ALA A 379 1.45 17.81 2.20
N THR A 380 0.95 17.00 1.27
CA THR A 380 -0.44 16.55 1.23
C THR A 380 -0.52 15.04 1.18
N THR A 381 -1.57 14.48 1.79
CA THR A 381 -1.90 13.05 1.74
C THR A 381 -3.34 12.88 1.28
N PHE A 382 -3.58 11.86 0.46
CA PHE A 382 -4.92 11.45 0.04
C PHE A 382 -5.08 9.98 0.35
N VAL A 383 -5.90 9.66 1.35
CA VAL A 383 -6.15 8.28 1.77
C VAL A 383 -7.64 8.04 1.74
N ASN A 384 -8.06 6.99 1.06
CA ASN A 384 -9.45 6.54 1.11
C ASN A 384 -9.57 5.47 2.20
N VAL A 385 -10.40 5.72 3.21
CA VAL A 385 -10.68 4.73 4.27
C VAL A 385 -12.19 4.60 4.38
N TYR A 386 -12.70 3.37 4.22
CA TYR A 386 -14.15 3.09 4.20
C TYR A 386 -14.91 3.94 3.17
N ASP A 387 -14.35 4.08 1.97
CA ASP A 387 -14.93 4.84 0.85
C ASP A 387 -15.13 6.34 1.08
N THR A 388 -14.63 6.86 2.21
CA THR A 388 -14.55 8.30 2.49
C THR A 388 -13.13 8.83 2.28
N PRO A 389 -12.91 9.73 1.30
CA PRO A 389 -11.61 10.33 1.09
C PRO A 389 -11.23 11.26 2.24
N ARG A 390 -10.03 11.05 2.79
CA ARG A 390 -9.43 11.89 3.84
C ARG A 390 -8.22 12.61 3.27
N LEU A 391 -8.27 13.94 3.37
CA LEU A 391 -7.25 14.86 2.90
C LEU A 391 -6.39 15.28 4.09
N GLY A 392 -5.11 14.95 4.06
CA GLY A 392 -4.17 15.41 5.08
C GLY A 392 -3.23 16.47 4.54
N TYR A 393 -2.85 17.39 5.42
CA TYR A 393 -2.01 18.53 5.11
C TYR A 393 -0.99 18.72 6.23
N ILE A 394 0.28 18.94 5.85
CA ILE A 394 1.35 19.35 6.75
C ILE A 394 2.01 20.60 6.16
N LEU A 395 1.83 21.73 6.83
CA LEU A 395 2.56 22.95 6.54
C LEU A 395 3.81 23.01 7.42
N ARG A 396 4.99 23.03 6.81
CA ARG A 396 6.28 23.22 7.49
C ARG A 396 6.52 24.70 7.72
N SER A 397 6.18 25.18 8.90
CA SER A 397 6.43 26.57 9.30
C SER A 397 6.46 26.66 10.81
N GLY A 398 7.52 27.25 11.36
CA GLY A 398 7.56 27.64 12.77
C GLY A 398 7.00 29.04 13.05
N ASP A 399 6.42 29.70 12.04
CA ASP A 399 5.79 31.02 12.20
C ASP A 399 4.30 30.85 12.57
N PRO A 400 3.89 31.20 13.81
CA PRO A 400 2.51 31.04 14.26
C PRO A 400 1.50 31.87 13.45
N ALA A 401 1.92 32.97 12.81
CA ALA A 401 1.03 33.77 11.96
C ALA A 401 0.71 33.02 10.66
N ARG A 402 1.72 32.39 10.05
CA ARG A 402 1.54 31.54 8.87
C ARG A 402 0.73 30.29 9.17
N GLN A 403 0.95 29.64 10.32
CA GLN A 403 0.15 28.49 10.73
C GLN A 403 -1.33 28.87 10.88
N ARG A 404 -1.64 30.04 11.46
CA ARG A 404 -3.01 30.56 11.56
C ARG A 404 -3.63 30.82 10.20
N GLN A 405 -2.95 31.53 9.31
CA GLN A 405 -3.43 31.77 7.94
C GLN A 405 -3.74 30.47 7.19
N PHE A 406 -2.94 29.43 7.44
CA PHE A 406 -3.15 28.11 6.86
C PHE A 406 -4.41 27.43 7.39
N PHE A 407 -4.65 27.43 8.70
CA PHE A 407 -5.88 26.89 9.24
C PHE A 407 -7.11 27.67 8.79
N GLU A 408 -7.06 29.01 8.81
CA GLU A 408 -8.14 29.87 8.34
C GLU A 408 -8.49 29.58 6.87
N ALA A 409 -7.50 29.35 6.01
CA ALA A 409 -7.74 29.02 4.61
C ALA A 409 -8.39 27.64 4.41
N LEU A 410 -8.00 26.65 5.21
CA LEU A 410 -8.64 25.33 5.20
C LEU A 410 -10.09 25.41 5.70
N GLU A 411 -10.32 26.10 6.82
CA GLU A 411 -11.65 26.32 7.38
C GLU A 411 -12.56 27.05 6.39
N LEU A 412 -12.06 28.11 5.74
CA LEU A 412 -12.79 28.84 4.71
C LEU A 412 -13.14 27.95 3.52
N GLY A 413 -12.22 27.06 3.12
CA GLY A 413 -12.46 26.10 2.04
C GLY A 413 -13.54 25.07 2.38
N VAL A 414 -13.52 24.52 3.60
CA VAL A 414 -14.55 23.59 4.11
C VAL A 414 -15.90 24.29 4.25
N ALA A 415 -15.91 25.50 4.83
CA ALA A 415 -17.11 26.31 5.02
C ALA A 415 -17.81 26.68 3.71
N ARG A 416 -17.04 27.13 2.71
CA ARG A 416 -17.56 27.46 1.37
C ARG A 416 -18.17 26.25 0.67
N PHE A 417 -17.68 25.05 0.97
CA PHE A 417 -18.16 23.81 0.37
C PHE A 417 -19.41 23.28 1.07
N THR A 418 -19.45 23.34 2.41
CA THR A 418 -20.57 22.86 3.23
C THR A 418 -21.73 23.86 3.35
N GLY A 419 -21.54 25.10 2.88
CA GLY A 419 -22.54 26.17 2.98
C GLY A 419 -22.67 26.78 4.38
N CYS A 420 -21.88 26.30 5.35
CA CYS A 420 -21.80 26.87 6.69
C CYS A 420 -20.62 27.84 6.78
N VAL A 421 -20.87 29.15 6.75
CA VAL A 421 -19.84 30.16 7.03
C VAL A 421 -19.43 30.06 8.51
N PRO A 422 -18.13 30.07 8.87
CA PRO A 422 -17.72 30.05 10.27
C PRO A 422 -18.15 31.37 10.94
N ALA A 423 -18.67 31.29 12.17
CA ALA A 423 -19.17 32.44 12.94
C ALA A 423 -18.08 33.42 13.43
N HIS A 424 -16.91 33.46 12.79
CA HIS A 424 -15.81 34.36 13.12
C HIS A 424 -15.31 35.13 11.90
N SER A 425 -16.24 35.72 11.16
CA SER A 425 -15.96 36.89 10.31
C SER A 425 -17.27 37.52 9.83
N LEU A 426 -18.05 38.04 10.78
CA LEU A 426 -18.79 39.31 10.72
C LEU A 426 -19.38 39.61 12.10
#